data_AF-A0A1D9GV94-F1
#
_entry.id   AF-A0A1D9GV94-F1
#
_cell.length_a   1.000
_cell.length_b   1.000
_cell.length_c   1.000
_cell.angle_alpha   90.00
_cell.angle_beta   90.00
_cell.angle_gamma   90.00
#
_symmetry.space_group_name_H-M   'P 1'
#
loop_
_entity.id
_entity.type
_entity.pdbx_description
1 polymer ?
#
loop_
_entity_poly.entity_id
_entity_poly.type
_entity_poly.pdbx_seq_one_letter_code
_entity_poly.pdbx_strand_id
1 'polypeptide(L)'
;MDIAEAFARVAELPREERLLIAVLLNDPPRWSAGNINDAGVWFGFGSAVVRAIEEYRNGDMLPTVSITTFGRGHTLVAMGHDTVQALEDALKEGIRALGERGG
;
A
#
# COMPACT_ATOMS: atom_id res chain seq x y z
N MET A 1 -13.76 -2.44 1.20
CA MET A 1 -13.44 -1.55 0.07
C MET A 1 -12.79 -2.40 -1.00
N ASP A 2 -13.29 -2.30 -2.23
CA ASP A 2 -12.65 -2.90 -3.39
C ASP A 2 -11.49 -2.02 -3.88
N ILE A 3 -10.77 -2.49 -4.89
CA ILE A 3 -9.62 -1.77 -5.43
C ILE A 3 -10.02 -0.45 -6.12
N ALA A 4 -11.14 -0.42 -6.84
CA ALA A 4 -11.57 0.75 -7.62
C ALA A 4 -12.01 1.91 -6.71
N GLU A 5 -12.73 1.58 -5.63
CA GLU A 5 -13.11 2.52 -4.58
C GLU A 5 -11.88 3.05 -3.82
N ALA A 6 -10.91 2.16 -3.53
CA ALA A 6 -9.64 2.55 -2.92
C ALA A 6 -8.86 3.55 -3.78
N PHE A 7 -8.85 3.33 -5.09
CA PHE A 7 -8.24 4.23 -6.08
C PHE A 7 -8.92 5.59 -6.15
N ALA A 8 -10.25 5.60 -6.31
CA ALA A 8 -11.01 6.84 -6.38
C ALA A 8 -10.72 7.73 -5.18
N ARG A 9 -10.65 7.12 -3.99
CA ARG A 9 -10.39 7.82 -2.73
C ARG A 9 -9.01 8.48 -2.65
N VAL A 10 -7.96 7.85 -3.17
CA VAL A 10 -6.62 8.46 -3.17
C VAL A 10 -6.40 9.41 -4.35
N ALA A 11 -7.09 9.22 -5.47
CA ALA A 11 -6.97 10.10 -6.64
C ALA A 11 -7.42 11.55 -6.35
N GLU A 12 -8.33 11.73 -5.40
CA GLU A 12 -8.81 13.04 -4.94
C GLU A 12 -7.82 13.79 -4.02
N LEU A 13 -6.78 13.12 -3.51
CA LEU A 13 -5.83 13.70 -2.56
C LEU A 13 -4.59 14.29 -3.26
N PRO A 14 -3.88 15.26 -2.64
CA PRO A 14 -2.55 15.68 -3.07
C PRO A 14 -1.61 14.47 -3.13
N ARG A 15 -0.71 14.43 -4.12
CA ARG A 15 0.15 13.26 -4.41
C ARG A 15 0.93 12.80 -3.18
N GLU A 16 1.47 13.76 -2.44
CA GLU A 16 2.25 13.62 -1.22
C GLU A 16 1.44 13.09 -0.02
N GLU A 17 0.10 13.12 -0.12
CA GLU A 17 -0.80 12.63 0.91
C GLU A 17 -1.41 11.27 0.57
N ARG A 18 -1.13 10.71 -0.60
CA ARG A 18 -1.78 9.48 -1.09
C ARG A 18 -1.18 8.23 -0.46
N LEU A 19 -2.01 7.47 0.25
CA LEU A 19 -1.66 6.16 0.79
C LEU A 19 -2.63 5.09 0.32
N LEU A 20 -2.11 4.02 -0.27
CA LEU A 20 -2.84 2.78 -0.55
C LEU A 20 -2.14 1.59 0.11
N ILE A 21 -2.90 0.78 0.85
CA ILE A 21 -2.42 -0.44 1.49
C ILE A 21 -3.32 -1.61 1.09
N ALA A 22 -2.70 -2.72 0.69
CA ALA A 22 -3.37 -3.97 0.39
C ALA A 22 -2.88 -5.09 1.29
N VAL A 23 -3.80 -5.83 1.91
CA VAL A 23 -3.52 -7.07 2.64
C VAL A 23 -4.01 -8.23 1.78
N LEU A 24 -3.05 -9.00 1.25
CA LEU A 24 -3.30 -10.06 0.27
C LEU A 24 -3.60 -11.42 0.91
N LEU A 25 -3.67 -11.47 2.25
CA LEU A 25 -3.98 -12.70 3.00
C LEU A 25 -5.46 -13.04 3.06
N ASN A 26 -6.32 -12.05 2.82
CA ASN A 26 -7.75 -12.26 2.78
C ASN A 26 -8.16 -12.62 1.35
N ASP A 27 -9.15 -13.50 1.22
CA ASP A 27 -9.84 -13.73 -0.05
C ASP A 27 -11.31 -13.29 0.11
N PRO A 28 -11.71 -12.13 -0.43
CA PRO A 28 -10.92 -11.21 -1.26
C PRO A 28 -9.93 -10.34 -0.45
N PRO A 29 -8.89 -9.76 -1.09
CA PRO A 29 -7.93 -8.89 -0.42
C PRO A 29 -8.58 -7.73 0.31
N ARG A 30 -8.02 -7.34 1.45
CA ARG A 30 -8.48 -6.15 2.19
C ARG A 30 -7.70 -4.93 1.73
N TRP A 31 -8.41 -3.89 1.31
CA TRP A 31 -7.84 -2.62 0.90
C TRP A 31 -8.09 -1.54 1.96
N SER A 32 -7.08 -0.69 2.17
CA SER A 32 -7.18 0.54 2.95
C SER A 32 -6.56 1.67 2.16
N ALA A 33 -7.24 2.81 2.05
CA ALA A 33 -6.81 3.91 1.19
C ALA A 33 -7.26 5.25 1.76
N GLY A 34 -6.43 6.28 1.61
CA GLY A 34 -6.79 7.62 2.04
C GLY A 34 -5.57 8.51 2.27
N ASN A 35 -5.77 9.51 3.13
CA ASN A 35 -4.72 10.45 3.49
C ASN A 35 -3.69 9.76 4.38
N ILE A 36 -2.41 9.88 4.03
CA ILE A 36 -1.32 9.30 4.79
C ILE A 36 -1.22 9.85 6.22
N ASN A 37 -1.67 11.10 6.42
CA ASN A 37 -1.73 11.73 7.73
C ASN A 37 -2.93 11.27 8.56
N ASP A 38 -3.89 10.57 7.96
CA ASP A 38 -4.99 9.94 8.69
C ASP A 38 -4.54 8.59 9.22
N ALA A 39 -4.24 8.55 10.52
CA ALA A 39 -3.86 7.33 11.23
C ALA A 39 -4.92 6.23 11.11
N GLY A 40 -6.20 6.56 10.89
CA GLY A 40 -7.26 5.58 10.65
C GLY A 40 -7.04 4.74 9.40
N VAL A 41 -6.28 5.24 8.40
CA VAL A 41 -5.98 4.51 7.15
C VAL A 41 -5.00 3.36 7.39
N TRP A 42 -4.08 3.52 8.35
CA TRP A 42 -3.05 2.53 8.67
C TRP A 42 -3.13 2.00 10.11
N PHE A 43 -4.22 2.29 10.81
CA PHE A 43 -4.50 1.74 12.13
C PHE A 43 -4.68 0.22 12.05
N GLY A 44 -4.00 -0.50 12.95
CA GLY A 44 -4.07 -1.96 13.01
C GLY A 44 -3.14 -2.69 12.03
N PHE A 45 -2.33 -1.98 11.25
CA PHE A 45 -1.24 -2.59 10.49
C PHE A 45 0.01 -2.79 11.36
N GLY A 46 0.86 -3.74 10.96
CA GLY A 46 2.06 -4.11 11.71
C GLY A 46 3.11 -2.98 11.78
N SER A 47 3.99 -3.03 12.79
CA SER A 47 4.96 -1.97 13.08
C SER A 47 5.89 -1.60 11.93
N ALA A 48 6.26 -2.54 11.05
CA ALA A 48 7.10 -2.20 9.90
C ALA A 48 6.34 -1.44 8.79
N VAL A 49 5.03 -1.67 8.62
CA VAL A 49 4.19 -0.87 7.72
C VAL A 49 4.08 0.55 8.27
N VAL A 50 3.80 0.68 9.56
CA VAL A 50 3.76 1.97 10.25
C VAL A 50 5.08 2.71 10.09
N ARG A 51 6.22 2.03 10.28
CA ARG A 51 7.55 2.64 10.12
C ARG A 51 7.80 3.13 8.68
N ALA A 52 7.46 2.34 7.67
CA ALA A 52 7.60 2.75 6.27
C ALA A 52 6.75 3.99 5.93
N ILE A 53 5.52 4.05 6.45
CA ILE A 53 4.64 5.21 6.31
C ILE A 53 5.24 6.44 6.98
N GLU A 54 5.75 6.30 8.21
CA GLU A 54 6.41 7.40 8.93
C GLU A 54 7.69 7.88 8.22
N GLU A 55 8.53 6.98 7.69
CA GLU A 55 9.71 7.34 6.88
C GLU A 55 9.34 8.16 5.64
N TYR A 56 8.23 7.81 4.97
CA TYR A 56 7.71 8.58 3.85
C TYR A 56 7.12 9.94 4.30
N ARG A 57 6.35 9.98 5.39
CA ARG A 57 5.76 11.23 5.93
C ARG A 57 6.82 12.26 6.31
N ASN A 58 7.94 11.80 6.86
CA ASN A 58 9.04 12.67 7.27
C ASN A 58 9.90 13.14 6.09
N GLY A 59 9.59 12.71 4.85
CA GLY A 59 10.29 13.11 3.64
C GLY A 59 11.64 12.42 3.42
N ASP A 60 11.96 11.42 4.25
CA ASP A 60 13.21 10.65 4.16
C ASP A 60 13.19 9.63 3.01
N MET A 61 12.02 9.36 2.42
CA MET A 61 11.85 8.44 1.29
C MET A 61 10.95 9.02 0.19
N LEU A 62 11.33 8.75 -1.06
CA LEU A 62 10.48 8.97 -2.23
C LEU A 62 9.29 8.00 -2.22
N PRO A 63 8.13 8.36 -2.82
CA PRO A 63 6.98 7.47 -2.95
C PRO A 63 7.41 6.16 -3.59
N THR A 64 7.44 5.12 -2.78
CA THR A 64 7.90 3.79 -3.16
C THR A 64 6.90 2.76 -2.69
N VAL A 65 6.81 1.69 -3.47
CA VAL A 65 6.04 0.51 -3.13
C VAL A 65 6.88 -0.32 -2.18
N SER A 66 6.41 -0.47 -0.95
CA SER A 66 7.06 -1.35 0.03
C SER A 66 6.23 -2.62 0.17
N ILE A 67 6.77 -3.72 -0.32
CA ILE A 67 6.21 -5.06 -0.13
C ILE A 67 6.75 -5.58 1.20
N THR A 68 5.90 -5.65 2.23
CA THR A 68 6.32 -6.20 3.52
C THR A 68 5.69 -7.58 3.75
N THR A 69 6.52 -8.61 3.62
CA THR A 69 6.22 -9.99 4.03
C THR A 69 6.34 -10.11 5.56
N PHE A 70 5.26 -10.46 6.26
CA PHE A 70 5.30 -10.84 7.68
C PHE A 70 4.90 -12.31 7.86
N GLY A 71 5.86 -13.22 8.02
CA GLY A 71 5.57 -14.66 8.15
C GLY A 71 4.88 -15.24 6.90
N ARG A 72 3.86 -16.11 7.05
CA ARG A 72 2.99 -16.54 5.93
C ARG A 72 2.09 -15.40 5.38
N GLY A 73 2.39 -14.14 5.74
CA GLY A 73 1.44 -13.03 5.78
C GLY A 73 1.78 -11.83 4.89
N HIS A 74 1.28 -11.78 3.66
CA HIS A 74 1.63 -10.76 2.67
C HIS A 74 0.85 -9.45 2.80
N THR A 75 1.56 -8.33 3.02
CA THR A 75 1.03 -6.96 2.96
C THR A 75 1.81 -6.15 1.93
N LEU A 76 1.09 -5.51 1.02
CA LEU A 76 1.64 -4.64 -0.02
C LEU A 76 1.25 -3.19 0.28
N VAL A 77 2.23 -2.32 0.46
CA VAL A 77 2.02 -0.89 0.70
C VAL A 77 2.43 -0.14 -0.55
N ALA A 78 1.50 0.58 -1.17
CA ALA A 78 1.77 1.40 -2.34
C ALA A 78 1.52 2.88 -2.01
N MET A 79 2.58 3.65 -1.91
CA MET A 79 2.51 5.08 -1.57
C MET A 79 2.55 5.92 -2.84
N GLY A 80 1.48 6.70 -3.06
CA GLY A 80 1.34 7.76 -4.07
C GLY A 80 1.95 7.54 -5.46
N HIS A 81 1.32 6.71 -6.30
CA HIS A 81 1.64 6.65 -7.73
C HIS A 81 0.98 7.80 -8.52
N ASP A 82 1.66 8.23 -9.58
CA ASP A 82 1.19 9.28 -10.48
C ASP A 82 0.04 8.85 -11.37
N THR A 83 -0.07 7.55 -11.64
CA THR A 83 -1.05 6.98 -12.56
C THR A 83 -1.61 5.67 -12.02
N VAL A 84 -2.85 5.36 -12.42
CA VAL A 84 -3.49 4.07 -12.14
C VAL A 84 -2.63 2.93 -12.69
N GLN A 85 -2.04 3.10 -13.88
CA GLN A 85 -1.18 2.09 -14.51
C GLN A 85 0.07 1.78 -13.66
N ALA A 86 0.78 2.80 -13.17
CA ALA A 86 1.97 2.58 -12.36
C ALA A 86 1.65 1.84 -11.05
N LEU A 87 0.45 2.05 -10.51
CA LEU A 87 -0.01 1.31 -9.34
C LEU A 87 -0.43 -0.12 -9.70
N GLU A 88 -1.14 -0.33 -10.81
CA GLU A 88 -1.43 -1.69 -11.29
C GLU A 88 -0.17 -2.51 -11.54
N ASP A 89 0.87 -1.88 -12.12
CA ASP A 89 2.14 -2.52 -12.39
C ASP A 89 2.85 -2.87 -11.07
N ALA A 90 2.83 -1.96 -10.10
CA ALA A 90 3.31 -2.21 -8.75
C ALA A 90 2.53 -3.32 -8.02
N LEU A 91 1.22 -3.40 -8.22
CA LEU A 91 0.39 -4.48 -7.68
C LEU A 91 0.74 -5.82 -8.32
N LYS A 92 0.87 -5.87 -9.65
CA LYS A 92 1.27 -7.08 -10.39
C LYS A 92 2.67 -7.53 -9.97
N GLU A 93 3.62 -6.62 -9.88
CA GLU A 93 4.99 -6.92 -9.45
C GLU A 93 5.02 -7.37 -7.98
N GLY A 94 4.26 -6.69 -7.12
CA GLY A 94 4.05 -7.05 -5.73
C GLY A 94 3.54 -8.47 -5.59
N ILE A 95 2.45 -8.80 -6.28
CA ILE A 95 1.85 -10.14 -6.28
C ILE A 95 2.82 -11.19 -6.86
N ARG A 96 3.51 -10.89 -7.96
CA ARG A 96 4.51 -11.78 -8.58
C ARG A 96 5.65 -12.11 -7.61
N ALA A 97 6.22 -11.11 -6.96
CA ALA A 97 7.31 -11.28 -6.00
C ALA A 97 6.92 -12.18 -4.81
N LEU A 98 5.64 -12.24 -4.45
CA LEU A 98 5.12 -13.11 -3.41
C LEU A 98 4.91 -14.54 -3.91
N GLY A 99 4.44 -14.71 -5.15
CA GLY A 99 4.30 -16.02 -5.80
C GLY A 99 5.63 -16.73 -6.02
N GLU A 100 6.69 -15.99 -6.34
CA GLU A 100 8.05 -16.53 -6.54
C GLU A 100 8.77 -16.92 -5.23
N ARG A 101 8.35 -16.36 -4.09
CA ARG A 101 8.96 -16.63 -2.76
C ARG A 101 8.28 -17.76 -1.99
N GLY A 102 7.13 -18.25 -2.45
CA GLY A 102 6.34 -19.31 -1.82
C GLY A 102 6.39 -20.67 -2.53
N GLY A 103 7.25 -20.83 -3.53
CA GLY A 103 7.46 -22.07 -4.30
C GLY A 103 8.68 -22.87 -3.85
#